data_AF-A0A9P6H0U3-F1
#
_entry.id   AF-A0A9P6H0U3-F1
#
_cell.length_a   1.000
_cell.length_b   1.000
_cell.length_c   1.000
_cell.angle_alpha   90.00
_cell.angle_beta   90.00
_cell.angle_gamma   90.00
#
_symmetry.space_group_name_H-M   'P 1'
#
loop_
_entity.id
_entity.type
_entity.pdbx_description
1 polymer ?
#
loop_
_entity_poly.entity_id
_entity_poly.type
_entity_poly.pdbx_seq_one_letter_code
_entity_poly.pdbx_strand_id
1 'polypeptide(L)'
;MFYKILFMLNVVKTDLAVEMQRVMNSFSLGDLDVTSEFFEKNKEEYLEEPLFKKNFLDYLISIGDYSTIIEKYPDLDPIYTKKAEELQRVIRSNSFEEITKLENDSPNSVEVIKANLRMAISNSNFKLAERYVNKISRSFKNNKELMTLAGQYYFVSGAYAIGIKFFREIGYTETVNEFLSLFTEYDEIKKENSINYKLRSLRSFYNKLNIKELSDSFSPSIYTHAKFEVLKEYLQLSTSNRKPDTSSLGKTYYVKMKDEYSRYLYLLSLIFDSNFEMAKKELASRKFERADYERKIKLEIEQKEFEEQERRKRERRRGYRQEQRVPQQQQTRKAGSDFLGYYKRLGLTPKASPKDIRKAYLKIVAKNKVNKMNEKQKKEWEQELIKLNKALEILSNKKNKEMYDNGIDPENPQPQYDFGGGHGFNFQGFDGAFADFFGGRSFRGGRGAQFVFL
;
A
#
# COMPACT_ATOMS: atom_id res chain seq x y z
N MET A 1 -82.22 -40.95 -4.33
CA MET A 1 -81.54 -39.91 -3.54
C MET A 1 -80.01 -40.05 -3.57
N PHE A 2 -79.46 -41.25 -3.33
CA PHE A 2 -78.03 -41.55 -3.41
C PHE A 2 -77.31 -41.13 -4.71
N TYR A 3 -77.88 -41.42 -5.88
CA TYR A 3 -77.27 -41.02 -7.17
C TYR A 3 -77.15 -39.51 -7.37
N LYS A 4 -78.08 -38.71 -6.83
CA LYS A 4 -78.03 -37.23 -6.91
C LYS A 4 -76.94 -36.66 -5.99
N ILE A 5 -76.76 -37.25 -4.81
CA ILE A 5 -75.71 -36.87 -3.86
C ILE A 5 -74.33 -37.27 -4.42
N LEU A 6 -74.21 -38.47 -4.99
CA LEU A 6 -72.98 -38.94 -5.63
C LEU A 6 -72.61 -38.11 -6.87
N PHE A 7 -73.61 -37.72 -7.68
CA PHE A 7 -73.41 -36.84 -8.83
C PHE A 7 -73.02 -35.42 -8.40
N MET A 8 -73.67 -34.85 -7.39
CA MET A 8 -73.29 -33.54 -6.83
C MET A 8 -71.87 -33.56 -6.25
N LEU A 9 -71.52 -34.60 -5.48
CA LEU A 9 -70.16 -34.80 -4.97
C LEU A 9 -69.13 -34.93 -6.09
N ASN A 10 -69.44 -35.67 -7.16
CA ASN A 10 -68.55 -35.78 -8.31
C ASN A 10 -68.40 -34.48 -9.09
N VAL A 11 -69.49 -33.71 -9.29
CA VAL A 11 -69.45 -32.41 -9.95
C VAL A 11 -68.62 -31.40 -9.13
N VAL A 12 -68.81 -31.36 -7.80
CA VAL A 12 -68.03 -30.51 -6.89
C VAL A 12 -66.55 -30.91 -6.90
N LYS A 13 -66.22 -32.20 -6.89
CA LYS A 13 -64.82 -32.68 -7.00
C LYS A 13 -64.18 -32.33 -8.33
N THR A 14 -64.91 -32.39 -9.45
CA THR A 14 -64.39 -31.94 -10.75
C THR A 14 -64.15 -30.45 -10.80
N ASP A 15 -65.00 -29.65 -10.15
CA ASP A 15 -64.85 -28.19 -10.07
C ASP A 15 -63.61 -27.82 -9.23
N LEU A 16 -63.46 -28.45 -8.05
CA LEU A 16 -62.30 -28.25 -7.18
C LEU A 16 -60.98 -28.62 -7.87
N ALA A 17 -60.94 -29.71 -8.64
CA ALA A 17 -59.73 -30.11 -9.35
C ALA A 17 -59.32 -29.09 -10.43
N VAL A 18 -60.29 -28.52 -11.16
CA VAL A 18 -60.06 -27.49 -12.18
C VAL A 18 -59.61 -26.18 -11.52
N GLU A 19 -60.27 -25.77 -10.44
CA GLU A 19 -59.86 -24.59 -9.68
C GLU A 19 -58.47 -24.76 -9.07
N MET A 20 -58.18 -25.91 -8.46
CA MET A 20 -56.86 -26.24 -7.93
C MET A 20 -55.79 -26.16 -9.02
N GLN A 21 -56.03 -26.73 -10.20
CA GLN A 21 -55.08 -26.66 -11.30
C GLN A 21 -54.84 -25.21 -11.75
N ARG A 22 -55.89 -24.39 -11.83
CA ARG A 22 -55.79 -22.97 -12.14
C ARG A 22 -54.97 -22.22 -11.10
N VAL A 23 -55.23 -22.47 -9.81
CA VAL A 23 -54.52 -21.85 -8.69
C VAL A 23 -53.05 -22.26 -8.67
N MET A 24 -52.74 -23.55 -8.81
CA MET A 24 -51.36 -24.04 -8.84
C MET A 24 -50.59 -23.54 -10.08
N ASN A 25 -51.26 -23.33 -11.21
CA ASN A 25 -50.66 -22.65 -12.35
C ASN A 25 -50.32 -21.19 -12.00
N SER A 26 -51.21 -20.45 -11.34
CA SER A 26 -50.93 -19.09 -10.85
C SER A 26 -49.76 -19.07 -9.87
N PHE A 27 -49.74 -20.02 -8.94
CA PHE A 27 -48.66 -20.22 -7.97
C PHE A 27 -47.30 -20.43 -8.65
N SER A 28 -47.27 -21.26 -9.69
CA SER A 28 -46.05 -21.52 -10.47
C SER A 28 -45.52 -20.28 -11.20
N LEU A 29 -46.41 -19.32 -11.51
CA LEU A 29 -46.08 -18.02 -12.09
C LEU A 29 -45.67 -16.99 -11.02
N GLY A 30 -45.74 -17.34 -9.74
CA GLY A 30 -45.36 -16.52 -8.60
C GLY A 30 -46.51 -15.68 -8.03
N ASP A 31 -47.76 -15.99 -8.35
CA ASP A 31 -48.92 -15.34 -7.73
C ASP A 31 -49.27 -16.03 -6.41
N LEU A 32 -48.74 -15.48 -5.32
CA LEU A 32 -48.89 -16.04 -3.98
C LEU A 32 -50.22 -15.62 -3.33
N ASP A 33 -50.75 -14.45 -3.67
CA ASP A 33 -51.95 -13.89 -3.02
C ASP A 33 -53.19 -14.72 -3.38
N VAL A 34 -53.39 -15.00 -4.67
CA VAL A 34 -54.51 -15.83 -5.16
C VAL A 34 -54.43 -17.24 -4.57
N THR A 35 -53.21 -17.79 -4.48
CA THR A 35 -52.99 -19.13 -3.94
C THR A 35 -53.28 -19.19 -2.45
N SER A 36 -52.81 -18.20 -1.69
CA SER A 36 -53.09 -18.09 -0.26
C SER A 36 -54.59 -17.96 0.00
N GLU A 37 -55.29 -17.08 -0.71
CA GLU A 37 -56.73 -16.87 -0.54
C GLU A 37 -57.52 -18.15 -0.82
N PHE A 38 -57.16 -18.86 -1.90
CA PHE A 38 -57.81 -20.11 -2.25
C PHE A 38 -57.66 -21.18 -1.15
N PHE A 39 -56.44 -21.40 -0.64
CA PHE A 39 -56.25 -22.41 0.41
C PHE A 39 -56.92 -21.99 1.72
N GLU A 40 -56.84 -20.72 2.11
CA GLU A 40 -57.48 -20.22 3.32
C GLU A 40 -59.01 -20.41 3.29
N LYS A 41 -59.65 -20.18 2.14
CA LYS A 41 -61.10 -20.31 1.98
C LYS A 41 -61.58 -21.77 1.99
N ASN A 42 -60.77 -22.68 1.47
CA ASN A 42 -61.21 -24.06 1.17
C ASN A 42 -60.66 -25.12 2.14
N LYS A 43 -59.67 -24.78 2.97
CA LYS A 43 -59.02 -25.75 3.86
C LYS A 43 -59.94 -26.41 4.87
N GLU A 44 -60.99 -25.75 5.36
CA GLU A 44 -61.89 -26.36 6.35
C GLU A 44 -62.74 -27.48 5.76
N GLU A 45 -63.09 -27.38 4.47
CA GLU A 45 -63.98 -28.33 3.79
C GLU A 45 -63.20 -29.48 3.12
N TYR A 46 -62.03 -29.20 2.56
CA TYR A 46 -61.35 -30.13 1.64
C TYR A 46 -60.02 -30.69 2.14
N LEU A 47 -59.62 -30.45 3.41
CA LEU A 47 -58.30 -30.87 3.90
C LEU A 47 -58.03 -32.37 3.80
N GLU A 48 -59.07 -33.19 3.93
CA GLU A 48 -58.97 -34.66 3.86
C GLU A 48 -59.01 -35.18 2.41
N GLU A 49 -59.37 -34.35 1.43
CA GLU A 49 -59.36 -34.75 0.02
C GLU A 49 -57.91 -34.89 -0.47
N PRO A 50 -57.46 -36.05 -0.99
CA PRO A 50 -56.04 -36.33 -1.23
C PRO A 50 -55.32 -35.31 -2.12
N LEU A 51 -55.97 -34.83 -3.18
CA LEU A 51 -55.40 -33.83 -4.09
C LEU A 51 -55.26 -32.46 -3.43
N PHE A 52 -56.27 -32.05 -2.65
CA PHE A 52 -56.24 -30.78 -1.92
C PHE A 52 -55.18 -30.83 -0.82
N LYS A 53 -55.19 -31.89 0.00
CA LYS A 53 -54.22 -32.14 1.05
C LYS A 53 -52.78 -32.00 0.57
N LYS A 54 -52.45 -32.72 -0.52
CA LYS A 54 -51.11 -32.71 -1.08
C LYS A 54 -50.70 -31.31 -1.55
N ASN A 55 -51.53 -30.66 -2.37
CA ASN A 55 -51.21 -29.32 -2.91
C ASN A 55 -51.13 -28.27 -1.80
N PHE A 56 -51.95 -28.38 -0.75
CA PHE A 56 -51.89 -27.50 0.40
C PHE A 56 -50.59 -27.66 1.18
N LEU A 57 -50.17 -28.90 1.46
CA LEU A 57 -48.89 -29.17 2.13
C LEU A 57 -47.68 -28.77 1.27
N ASP A 58 -47.71 -29.05 -0.04
CA ASP A 58 -46.69 -28.59 -0.99
C ASP A 58 -46.60 -27.06 -1.03
N TYR A 59 -47.75 -26.37 -1.01
CA TYR A 59 -47.82 -24.92 -0.92
C TYR A 59 -47.16 -24.40 0.37
N LEU A 60 -47.54 -24.94 1.54
CA LEU A 60 -46.98 -24.53 2.84
C LEU A 60 -45.45 -24.74 2.89
N ILE A 61 -44.96 -25.89 2.43
CA ILE A 61 -43.51 -26.14 2.30
C ILE A 61 -42.87 -25.11 1.36
N SER A 62 -43.48 -24.85 0.20
CA SER A 62 -42.94 -23.96 -0.81
C SER A 62 -42.77 -22.52 -0.32
N ILE A 63 -43.74 -22.00 0.45
CA ILE A 63 -43.68 -20.66 1.05
C ILE A 63 -42.90 -20.61 2.37
N GLY A 64 -42.46 -21.76 2.89
CA GLY A 64 -41.70 -21.86 4.13
C GLY A 64 -42.54 -21.80 5.41
N ASP A 65 -43.87 -21.96 5.34
CA ASP A 65 -44.73 -22.02 6.52
C ASP A 65 -44.74 -23.43 7.13
N TYR A 66 -43.58 -23.83 7.63
CA TYR A 66 -43.39 -25.12 8.29
C TYR A 66 -44.14 -25.19 9.63
N SER A 67 -44.28 -24.04 10.31
CA SER A 67 -45.01 -23.92 11.58
C SER A 67 -46.46 -24.38 11.46
N THR A 68 -47.17 -23.99 10.39
CA THR A 68 -48.55 -24.42 10.19
C THR A 68 -48.65 -25.95 10.06
N ILE A 69 -47.70 -26.59 9.37
CA ILE A 69 -47.67 -28.06 9.26
C ILE A 69 -47.42 -28.69 10.64
N ILE A 70 -46.39 -28.23 11.35
CA ILE A 70 -45.92 -28.84 12.60
C ILE A 70 -46.90 -28.61 13.76
N GLU A 71 -47.48 -27.40 13.86
CA GLU A 71 -48.23 -26.98 15.04
C GLU A 71 -49.74 -27.14 14.86
N LYS A 72 -50.26 -26.89 13.65
CA LYS A 72 -51.72 -26.94 13.39
C LYS A 72 -52.17 -28.24 12.76
N TYR A 73 -51.32 -28.87 11.95
CA TYR A 73 -51.66 -30.08 11.18
C TYR A 73 -50.66 -31.23 11.35
N PRO A 74 -50.17 -31.54 12.57
CA PRO A 74 -49.10 -32.54 12.77
C PRO A 74 -49.47 -33.94 12.27
N ASP A 75 -50.75 -34.31 12.37
CA ASP A 75 -51.26 -35.64 12.03
C ASP A 75 -51.79 -35.74 10.58
N LEU A 76 -51.81 -34.63 9.82
CA LEU A 76 -52.42 -34.58 8.49
C LEU A 76 -51.66 -35.44 7.47
N ASP A 77 -50.31 -35.41 7.53
CA ASP A 77 -49.42 -36.30 6.81
C ASP A 77 -48.04 -36.39 7.52
N PRO A 78 -47.70 -37.54 8.15
CA PRO A 78 -46.44 -37.68 8.90
C PRO A 78 -45.16 -37.46 8.07
N ILE A 79 -45.19 -37.71 6.76
CA ILE A 79 -44.03 -37.50 5.89
C ILE A 79 -43.77 -36.01 5.73
N TYR A 80 -44.82 -35.21 5.52
CA TYR A 80 -44.70 -33.76 5.43
C TYR A 80 -44.35 -33.13 6.78
N THR A 81 -44.91 -33.62 7.88
CA THR A 81 -44.55 -33.14 9.23
C THR A 81 -43.07 -33.31 9.50
N LYS A 82 -42.52 -34.51 9.24
CA LYS A 82 -41.07 -34.76 9.40
C LYS A 82 -40.22 -33.88 8.47
N LYS A 83 -40.65 -33.72 7.20
CA LYS A 83 -39.96 -32.83 6.25
C LYS A 83 -39.96 -31.37 6.74
N ALA A 84 -41.09 -30.89 7.24
CA ALA A 84 -41.24 -29.53 7.77
C ALA A 84 -40.32 -29.32 9.00
N GLU A 85 -40.21 -30.28 9.91
CA GLU A 85 -39.29 -30.22 11.05
C GLU A 85 -37.81 -30.14 10.62
N GLU A 86 -37.42 -30.90 9.59
CA GLU A 86 -36.08 -30.84 9.00
C GLU A 86 -35.78 -29.45 8.41
N LEU A 87 -36.69 -28.93 7.59
CA LEU A 87 -36.53 -27.61 6.97
C LEU A 87 -36.54 -26.47 8.01
N GLN A 88 -37.42 -26.54 9.01
CA GLN A 88 -37.51 -25.54 10.06
C GLN A 88 -36.24 -25.51 10.93
N ARG A 89 -35.60 -26.66 11.15
CA ARG A 89 -34.28 -26.72 11.83
C ARG A 89 -33.20 -25.99 11.04
N VAL A 90 -33.17 -26.13 9.71
CA VAL A 90 -32.23 -25.41 8.85
C VAL A 90 -32.49 -23.91 8.88
N ILE A 91 -33.74 -23.45 8.83
CA ILE A 91 -34.06 -22.02 8.98
C ILE A 91 -33.60 -21.49 10.35
N ARG A 92 -33.83 -22.25 11.42
CA ARG A 92 -33.43 -21.89 12.79
C ARG A 92 -31.91 -21.89 13.01
N SER A 93 -31.12 -22.57 12.17
CA SER A 93 -29.66 -22.52 12.24
C SER A 93 -29.12 -21.12 11.91
N ASN A 94 -29.91 -20.30 11.21
CA ASN A 94 -29.55 -18.96 10.74
C ASN A 94 -28.27 -18.95 9.89
N SER A 95 -27.90 -20.10 9.31
CA SER A 95 -26.79 -20.24 8.39
C SER A 95 -27.26 -19.95 6.98
N PHE A 96 -26.87 -18.81 6.40
CA PHE A 96 -27.22 -18.48 5.01
C PHE A 96 -26.77 -19.59 4.04
N GLU A 97 -25.60 -20.20 4.27
CA GLU A 97 -25.07 -21.28 3.43
C GLU A 97 -25.94 -22.55 3.46
N GLU A 98 -26.60 -22.85 4.59
CA GLU A 98 -27.51 -23.98 4.66
C GLU A 98 -28.90 -23.62 4.13
N ILE A 99 -29.40 -22.43 4.47
CA ILE A 99 -30.71 -21.94 4.04
C ILE A 99 -30.82 -21.85 2.52
N THR A 100 -29.75 -21.43 1.84
CA THR A 100 -29.74 -21.35 0.37
C THR A 100 -29.94 -22.70 -0.32
N LYS A 101 -29.57 -23.81 0.33
CA LYS A 101 -29.77 -25.16 -0.22
C LYS A 101 -31.24 -25.57 -0.28
N LEU A 102 -32.11 -24.87 0.45
CA LEU A 102 -33.55 -25.12 0.46
C LEU A 102 -34.28 -24.52 -0.75
N GLU A 103 -33.58 -23.93 -1.73
CA GLU A 103 -34.22 -23.28 -2.88
C GLU A 103 -35.17 -24.21 -3.65
N ASN A 104 -34.83 -25.49 -3.79
CA ASN A 104 -35.67 -26.45 -4.50
C ASN A 104 -36.89 -26.89 -3.69
N ASP A 105 -36.75 -27.02 -2.37
CA ASP A 105 -37.84 -27.41 -1.48
C ASP A 105 -38.80 -26.25 -1.24
N SER A 106 -38.25 -25.06 -1.00
CA SER A 106 -38.98 -23.88 -0.52
C SER A 106 -38.66 -22.64 -1.34
N PRO A 107 -38.94 -22.66 -2.65
CA PRO A 107 -38.55 -21.58 -3.56
C PRO A 107 -39.20 -20.24 -3.23
N ASN A 108 -40.35 -20.24 -2.57
CA ASN A 108 -41.13 -19.05 -2.21
C ASN A 108 -41.00 -18.65 -0.74
N SER A 109 -40.11 -19.31 0.03
CA SER A 109 -39.80 -18.89 1.40
C SER A 109 -39.08 -17.54 1.42
N VAL A 110 -39.55 -16.66 2.30
CA VAL A 110 -38.96 -15.33 2.54
C VAL A 110 -37.51 -15.47 2.99
N GLU A 111 -37.23 -16.39 3.90
CA GLU A 111 -35.90 -16.67 4.46
C GLU A 111 -34.96 -17.21 3.39
N VAL A 112 -35.43 -18.13 2.55
CA VAL A 112 -34.65 -18.72 1.46
C VAL A 112 -34.32 -17.69 0.39
N ILE A 113 -35.30 -16.88 -0.04
CA ILE A 113 -35.08 -15.79 -1.00
C ILE A 113 -34.12 -14.75 -0.43
N LYS A 114 -34.31 -14.35 0.84
CA LYS A 114 -33.44 -13.40 1.53
C LYS A 114 -32.00 -13.90 1.60
N ALA A 115 -31.79 -15.15 2.00
CA ALA A 115 -30.47 -15.77 2.08
C ALA A 115 -29.78 -15.79 0.71
N ASN A 116 -30.49 -16.25 -0.32
CA ASN A 116 -29.95 -16.36 -1.67
C ASN A 116 -29.61 -14.98 -2.27
N LEU A 117 -30.48 -13.99 -2.10
CA LEU A 117 -30.22 -12.63 -2.58
C LEU A 117 -29.02 -12.01 -1.85
N ARG A 118 -28.92 -12.15 -0.52
CA ARG A 118 -27.77 -11.66 0.26
C ARG A 118 -26.45 -12.31 -0.19
N MET A 119 -26.44 -13.62 -0.40
CA MET A 119 -25.27 -14.34 -0.90
C MET A 119 -24.90 -13.89 -2.31
N ALA A 120 -25.89 -13.73 -3.20
CA ALA A 120 -25.66 -13.27 -4.57
C ALA A 120 -25.05 -11.86 -4.59
N ILE A 121 -25.57 -10.92 -3.79
CA ILE A 121 -25.03 -9.55 -3.66
C ILE A 121 -23.60 -9.60 -3.10
N SER A 122 -23.37 -10.34 -2.01
CA SER A 122 -22.06 -10.42 -1.34
C SER A 122 -20.97 -11.00 -2.26
N ASN A 123 -21.33 -12.00 -3.06
CA ASN A 123 -20.45 -12.64 -4.03
C ASN A 123 -20.39 -11.89 -5.38
N SER A 124 -21.03 -10.72 -5.49
CA SER A 124 -21.12 -9.93 -6.74
C SER A 124 -21.70 -10.71 -7.93
N ASN A 125 -22.53 -11.72 -7.66
CA ASN A 125 -23.27 -12.48 -8.68
C ASN A 125 -24.57 -11.73 -9.04
N PHE A 126 -24.42 -10.60 -9.73
CA PHE A 126 -25.53 -9.69 -10.01
C PHE A 126 -26.61 -10.30 -10.92
N LYS A 127 -26.23 -11.22 -11.81
CA LYS A 127 -27.19 -11.96 -12.65
C LYS A 127 -28.14 -12.81 -11.80
N LEU A 128 -27.62 -13.50 -10.79
CA LEU A 128 -28.45 -14.28 -9.87
C LEU A 128 -29.28 -13.35 -8.97
N ALA A 129 -28.67 -12.29 -8.44
CA ALA A 129 -29.36 -11.30 -7.61
C ALA A 129 -30.56 -10.67 -8.35
N GLU A 130 -30.40 -10.29 -9.61
CA GLU A 130 -31.46 -9.74 -10.45
C GLU A 130 -32.66 -10.68 -10.59
N ARG A 131 -32.44 -11.99 -10.69
CA ARG A 131 -33.54 -12.98 -10.74
C ARG A 131 -34.39 -12.92 -9.47
N TYR A 132 -33.78 -12.84 -8.29
CA TYR A 132 -34.52 -12.71 -7.03
C TYR A 132 -35.17 -11.33 -6.88
N VAL A 133 -34.49 -10.25 -7.28
CA VAL A 133 -35.09 -8.90 -7.27
C VAL A 133 -36.35 -8.84 -8.12
N ASN A 134 -36.32 -9.44 -9.31
CA ASN A 134 -37.50 -9.55 -10.17
C ASN A 134 -38.61 -10.39 -9.53
N LYS A 135 -38.26 -11.50 -8.88
CA LYS A 135 -39.21 -12.33 -8.14
C LYS A 135 -39.86 -11.55 -6.98
N ILE A 136 -39.06 -10.86 -6.17
CA ILE A 136 -39.52 -10.02 -5.06
C ILE A 136 -40.49 -8.94 -5.56
N SER A 137 -40.10 -8.23 -6.62
CA SER A 137 -40.90 -7.13 -7.17
C SER A 137 -42.25 -7.60 -7.75
N ARG A 138 -42.34 -8.86 -8.19
CA ARG A 138 -43.58 -9.45 -8.71
C ARG A 138 -44.47 -9.99 -7.59
N SER A 139 -43.89 -10.77 -6.68
CA SER A 139 -44.63 -11.67 -5.78
C SER A 139 -44.62 -11.25 -4.32
N PHE A 140 -43.77 -10.30 -3.93
CA PHE A 140 -43.53 -9.94 -2.52
C PHE A 140 -43.59 -8.43 -2.28
N LYS A 141 -44.42 -7.71 -3.04
CA LYS A 141 -44.54 -6.24 -2.98
C LYS A 141 -44.86 -5.70 -1.58
N ASN A 142 -45.59 -6.49 -0.79
CA ASN A 142 -45.99 -6.13 0.59
C ASN A 142 -44.94 -6.51 1.64
N ASN A 143 -43.93 -7.33 1.28
CA ASN A 143 -42.88 -7.73 2.19
C ASN A 143 -41.79 -6.65 2.23
N LYS A 144 -41.85 -5.79 3.25
CA LYS A 144 -40.90 -4.68 3.42
C LYS A 144 -39.44 -5.15 3.49
N GLU A 145 -39.15 -6.25 4.18
CA GLU A 145 -37.77 -6.73 4.33
C GLU A 145 -37.16 -7.14 2.98
N LEU A 146 -37.89 -7.91 2.18
CA LEU A 146 -37.44 -8.32 0.85
C LEU A 146 -37.35 -7.14 -0.11
N MET A 147 -38.31 -6.21 -0.06
CA MET A 147 -38.28 -5.01 -0.88
C MET A 147 -37.07 -4.13 -0.54
N THR A 148 -36.76 -3.95 0.75
CA THR A 148 -35.56 -3.22 1.19
C THR A 148 -34.27 -3.87 0.66
N LEU A 149 -34.15 -5.19 0.76
CA LEU A 149 -33.00 -5.94 0.23
C LEU A 149 -32.90 -5.85 -1.31
N ALA A 150 -34.05 -5.87 -2.00
CA ALA A 150 -34.11 -5.69 -3.44
C ALA A 150 -33.69 -4.29 -3.88
N GLY A 151 -34.05 -3.26 -3.12
CA GLY A 151 -33.59 -1.90 -3.39
C GLY A 151 -32.09 -1.73 -3.14
N GLN A 152 -31.54 -2.33 -2.07
CA GLN A 152 -30.10 -2.35 -1.76
C GLN A 152 -29.27 -2.91 -2.93
N TYR A 153 -29.75 -3.95 -3.61
CA TYR A 153 -29.09 -4.53 -4.78
C TYR A 153 -28.75 -3.48 -5.85
N TYR A 154 -29.65 -2.52 -6.12
CA TYR A 154 -29.41 -1.51 -7.16
C TYR A 154 -28.26 -0.57 -6.81
N PHE A 155 -28.04 -0.28 -5.53
CA PHE A 155 -26.91 0.54 -5.10
C PHE A 155 -25.59 -0.23 -5.16
N VAL A 156 -25.59 -1.50 -4.72
CA VAL A 156 -24.39 -2.34 -4.73
C VAL A 156 -23.97 -2.75 -6.15
N SER A 157 -24.92 -2.86 -7.08
CA SER A 157 -24.66 -3.11 -8.50
C SER A 157 -24.34 -1.85 -9.33
N GLY A 158 -24.46 -0.66 -8.73
CA GLY A 158 -24.22 0.62 -9.42
C GLY A 158 -25.40 1.12 -10.28
N ALA A 159 -26.55 0.45 -10.26
CA ALA A 159 -27.79 0.85 -10.93
C ALA A 159 -28.56 1.95 -10.16
N TYR A 160 -27.87 3.05 -9.83
CA TYR A 160 -28.36 4.07 -8.89
C TYR A 160 -29.69 4.71 -9.28
N ALA A 161 -29.90 5.01 -10.57
CA ALA A 161 -31.13 5.64 -11.03
C ALA A 161 -32.38 4.79 -10.70
N ILE A 162 -32.28 3.47 -10.87
CA ILE A 162 -33.34 2.54 -10.53
C ILE A 162 -33.47 2.43 -9.01
N GLY A 163 -32.35 2.27 -8.30
CA GLY A 163 -32.32 2.19 -6.84
C GLY A 163 -32.94 3.39 -6.14
N ILE A 164 -32.65 4.60 -6.62
CA ILE A 164 -33.19 5.87 -6.11
C ILE A 164 -34.72 5.90 -6.28
N LYS A 165 -35.23 5.54 -7.46
CA LYS A 165 -36.68 5.49 -7.71
C LYS A 165 -37.33 4.44 -6.80
N PHE A 166 -36.75 3.24 -6.75
CA PHE A 166 -37.24 2.12 -5.97
C PHE A 166 -37.31 2.46 -4.47
N PHE A 167 -36.22 2.97 -3.88
CA PHE A 167 -36.18 3.35 -2.47
C PHE A 167 -37.16 4.46 -2.12
N ARG A 168 -37.41 5.44 -3.01
CA ARG A 168 -38.48 6.43 -2.80
C ARG A 168 -39.86 5.79 -2.73
N GLU A 169 -40.16 4.86 -3.63
CA GLU A 169 -41.45 4.15 -3.67
C GLU A 169 -41.71 3.35 -2.38
N ILE A 170 -40.66 2.77 -1.80
CA ILE A 170 -40.76 1.99 -0.55
C ILE A 170 -40.50 2.81 0.73
N GLY A 171 -40.40 4.15 0.64
CA GLY A 171 -40.35 5.06 1.79
C GLY A 171 -38.96 5.41 2.35
N TYR A 172 -37.87 5.05 1.67
CA TYR A 172 -36.48 5.36 2.07
C TYR A 172 -36.02 6.74 1.56
N THR A 173 -36.87 7.75 1.70
CA THR A 173 -36.64 9.10 1.13
C THR A 173 -35.42 9.80 1.73
N GLU A 174 -35.20 9.69 3.05
CA GLU A 174 -34.05 10.30 3.72
C GLU A 174 -32.72 9.70 3.23
N THR A 175 -32.63 8.38 3.18
CA THR A 175 -31.47 7.65 2.64
C THR A 175 -31.18 8.07 1.20
N VAL A 176 -32.22 8.22 0.38
CA VAL A 176 -32.07 8.68 -1.01
C VAL A 176 -31.56 10.12 -1.08
N ASN A 177 -32.08 11.03 -0.25
CA ASN A 177 -31.66 12.42 -0.24
C ASN A 177 -30.20 12.58 0.20
N GLU A 178 -29.79 11.83 1.22
CA GLU A 178 -28.39 11.77 1.66
C GLU A 178 -27.49 11.26 0.52
N PHE A 179 -27.88 10.18 -0.14
CA PHE A 179 -27.13 9.60 -1.26
C PHE A 179 -27.01 10.58 -2.43
N LEU A 180 -28.09 11.28 -2.80
CA LEU A 180 -28.09 12.29 -3.86
C LEU A 180 -27.21 13.50 -3.54
N SER A 181 -27.17 13.92 -2.28
CA SER A 181 -26.28 15.00 -1.82
C SER A 181 -24.81 14.62 -2.07
N LEU A 182 -24.42 13.39 -1.74
CA LEU A 182 -23.07 12.88 -2.02
C LEU A 182 -22.78 12.81 -3.53
N PHE A 183 -23.75 12.43 -4.35
CA PHE A 183 -23.58 12.40 -5.82
C PHE A 183 -23.37 13.80 -6.40
N THR A 184 -24.09 14.79 -5.88
CA THR A 184 -23.93 16.19 -6.28
C THR A 184 -22.52 16.68 -5.96
N GLU A 185 -22.02 16.42 -4.74
CA GLU A 185 -20.63 16.72 -4.34
C GLU A 185 -19.62 16.02 -5.26
N TYR A 186 -19.86 14.75 -5.61
CA TYR A 186 -18.97 14.01 -6.51
C TYR A 186 -18.93 14.60 -7.92
N ASP A 187 -20.08 15.02 -8.46
CA ASP A 187 -20.17 15.65 -9.77
C ASP A 187 -19.45 17.03 -9.81
N GLU A 188 -19.47 17.77 -8.70
CA GLU A 188 -18.66 18.99 -8.56
C GLU A 188 -17.17 18.70 -8.57
N ILE A 189 -16.72 17.69 -7.82
CA ILE A 189 -15.32 17.24 -7.83
C ILE A 189 -14.87 16.83 -9.24
N LYS A 190 -15.75 16.19 -10.01
CA LYS A 190 -15.44 15.77 -11.39
C LYS A 190 -15.17 16.94 -12.33
N LYS A 191 -15.86 18.06 -12.13
CA LYS A 191 -15.73 19.30 -12.93
C LYS A 191 -14.47 20.11 -12.61
N GLU A 192 -13.74 19.75 -11.56
CA GLU A 192 -12.49 20.42 -11.21
C GLU A 192 -11.41 20.25 -12.30
N ASN A 193 -10.78 21.37 -12.68
CA ASN A 193 -9.72 21.40 -13.68
C ASN A 193 -8.33 21.14 -13.09
N SER A 194 -8.09 21.58 -11.85
CA SER A 194 -6.80 21.39 -11.20
C SER A 194 -6.62 19.95 -10.74
N ILE A 195 -5.71 19.22 -11.39
CA ILE A 195 -5.39 17.82 -11.05
C ILE A 195 -5.05 17.66 -9.56
N ASN A 196 -4.24 18.56 -8.99
CA ASN A 196 -3.85 18.48 -7.58
C ASN A 196 -5.02 18.76 -6.64
N TYR A 197 -5.92 19.68 -6.99
CA TYR A 197 -7.11 19.92 -6.17
C TYR A 197 -8.07 18.73 -6.29
N LYS A 198 -8.34 18.28 -7.51
CA LYS A 198 -9.19 17.12 -7.79
C LYS A 198 -8.73 15.86 -7.05
N LEU A 199 -7.43 15.55 -7.05
CA LEU A 199 -6.88 14.43 -6.28
C LEU A 199 -7.11 14.55 -4.77
N ARG A 200 -6.92 15.74 -4.19
CA ARG A 200 -7.20 15.98 -2.77
C ARG A 200 -8.68 15.81 -2.46
N SER A 201 -9.55 16.36 -3.30
CA SER A 201 -11.01 16.27 -3.13
C SER A 201 -11.50 14.84 -3.28
N LEU A 202 -11.04 14.09 -4.29
CA LEU A 202 -11.36 12.67 -4.46
C LEU A 202 -10.92 11.83 -3.26
N ARG A 203 -9.72 12.06 -2.72
CA ARG A 203 -9.23 11.35 -1.52
C ARG A 203 -10.08 11.68 -0.29
N SER A 204 -10.42 12.95 -0.10
CA SER A 204 -11.31 13.39 0.99
C SER A 204 -12.70 12.76 0.85
N PHE A 205 -13.25 12.74 -0.35
CA PHE A 205 -14.56 12.17 -0.64
C PHE A 205 -14.59 10.64 -0.47
N TYR A 206 -13.53 9.94 -0.91
CA TYR A 206 -13.35 8.51 -0.62
C TYR A 206 -13.39 8.23 0.90
N ASN A 207 -12.67 9.01 1.70
CA ASN A 207 -12.68 8.86 3.16
C ASN A 207 -14.07 9.13 3.76
N LYS A 208 -14.78 10.14 3.24
CA LYS A 208 -16.16 10.44 3.63
C LYS A 208 -17.09 9.25 3.33
N LEU A 209 -17.00 8.65 2.14
CA LEU A 209 -17.77 7.45 1.79
C LEU A 209 -17.39 6.24 2.65
N ASN A 210 -16.13 6.09 3.01
CA ASN A 210 -15.69 5.04 3.92
C ASN A 210 -16.31 5.19 5.32
N ILE A 211 -16.44 6.42 5.83
CA ILE A 211 -17.17 6.68 7.08
C ILE A 211 -18.65 6.32 6.93
N LYS A 212 -19.28 6.71 5.80
CA LYS A 212 -20.69 6.39 5.52
C LYS A 212 -20.96 4.89 5.48
N GLU A 213 -20.10 4.13 4.81
CA GLU A 213 -20.17 2.67 4.77
C GLU A 213 -20.03 2.03 6.16
N LEU A 214 -19.15 2.55 7.03
CA LEU A 214 -18.99 2.03 8.39
C LEU A 214 -20.21 2.29 9.28
N SER A 215 -20.94 3.37 9.03
CA SER A 215 -22.18 3.71 9.74
C SER A 215 -23.45 3.18 9.06
N ASP A 216 -23.32 2.48 7.95
CA ASP A 216 -24.47 2.05 7.14
C ASP A 216 -25.22 0.89 7.81
N SER A 217 -26.54 0.93 7.74
CA SER A 217 -27.39 -0.17 8.24
C SER A 217 -27.48 -1.34 7.26
N PHE A 218 -27.13 -1.10 5.99
CA PHE A 218 -27.11 -2.13 4.95
C PHE A 218 -25.80 -2.93 4.97
N SER A 219 -25.90 -4.24 4.76
CA SER A 219 -24.75 -5.13 4.58
C SER A 219 -24.96 -6.04 3.37
N PRO A 220 -24.13 -5.95 2.30
CA PRO A 220 -23.10 -4.92 2.07
C PRO A 220 -23.66 -3.49 1.94
N SER A 221 -22.89 -2.48 2.34
CA SER A 221 -23.36 -1.08 2.32
C SER A 221 -23.77 -0.58 0.93
N ILE A 222 -24.78 0.29 0.87
CA ILE A 222 -25.21 0.98 -0.37
C ILE A 222 -24.14 1.95 -0.91
N TYR A 223 -23.18 2.35 -0.08
CA TYR A 223 -22.07 3.22 -0.45
C TYR A 223 -20.87 2.45 -1.03
N THR A 224 -20.84 1.13 -0.88
CA THR A 224 -19.69 0.28 -1.27
C THR A 224 -19.28 0.50 -2.73
N HIS A 225 -20.23 0.42 -3.66
CA HIS A 225 -19.94 0.58 -5.09
C HIS A 225 -19.42 1.99 -5.40
N ALA A 226 -20.09 3.02 -4.86
CA ALA A 226 -19.71 4.42 -5.09
C ALA A 226 -18.29 4.70 -4.57
N LYS A 227 -17.97 4.19 -3.38
CA LYS A 227 -16.64 4.29 -2.77
C LYS A 227 -15.55 3.73 -3.69
N PHE A 228 -15.77 2.56 -4.27
CA PHE A 228 -14.78 1.92 -5.15
C PHE A 228 -14.70 2.57 -6.54
N GLU A 229 -15.78 3.17 -7.04
CA GLU A 229 -15.72 4.01 -8.26
C GLU A 229 -14.93 5.30 -8.03
N VAL A 230 -15.09 5.96 -6.89
CA VAL A 230 -14.27 7.13 -6.51
C VAL A 230 -12.80 6.73 -6.36
N LEU A 231 -12.53 5.58 -5.73
CA LEU A 231 -11.17 5.07 -5.57
C LEU A 231 -10.51 4.78 -6.92
N LYS A 232 -11.27 4.17 -7.84
CA LYS A 232 -10.82 3.93 -9.22
C LYS A 232 -10.44 5.24 -9.91
N GLU A 233 -11.30 6.26 -9.87
CA GLU A 233 -11.01 7.57 -10.48
C GLU A 233 -9.77 8.22 -9.85
N TYR A 234 -9.64 8.17 -8.52
CA TYR A 234 -8.46 8.66 -7.79
C TYR A 234 -7.17 7.95 -8.25
N LEU A 235 -7.17 6.62 -8.34
CA LEU A 235 -6.02 5.82 -8.76
C LEU A 235 -5.67 6.05 -10.23
N GLN A 236 -6.68 6.12 -11.10
CA GLN A 236 -6.49 6.43 -12.53
C GLN A 236 -5.83 7.80 -12.71
N LEU A 237 -6.34 8.82 -12.04
CA LEU A 237 -5.80 10.17 -12.13
C LEU A 237 -4.39 10.25 -11.53
N SER A 238 -4.16 9.57 -10.41
CA SER A 238 -2.84 9.53 -9.74
C SER A 238 -1.79 8.87 -10.62
N THR A 239 -2.08 7.66 -11.13
CA THR A 239 -1.16 6.89 -11.97
C THR A 239 -0.91 7.56 -13.32
N SER A 240 -1.93 8.16 -13.94
CA SER A 240 -1.76 8.91 -15.20
C SER A 240 -0.88 10.15 -15.04
N ASN A 241 -0.83 10.71 -13.83
CA ASN A 241 -0.01 11.89 -13.50
C ASN A 241 1.23 11.54 -12.65
N ARG A 242 1.60 10.26 -12.59
CA ARG A 242 2.78 9.75 -11.87
C ARG A 242 2.86 10.24 -10.42
N LYS A 243 1.72 10.32 -9.74
CA LYS A 243 1.62 10.76 -8.34
C LYS A 243 1.93 9.59 -7.38
N PRO A 244 2.79 9.80 -6.37
CA PRO A 244 3.12 8.79 -5.39
C PRO A 244 2.05 8.69 -4.28
N ASP A 245 2.33 7.85 -3.29
CA ASP A 245 1.54 7.56 -2.08
C ASP A 245 0.18 6.90 -2.39
N THR A 246 0.17 5.97 -3.35
CA THR A 246 -1.06 5.30 -3.79
C THR A 246 -1.02 3.78 -3.73
N SER A 247 0.12 3.14 -3.43
CA SER A 247 0.27 1.67 -3.43
C SER A 247 -0.68 0.96 -2.46
N SER A 248 -0.89 1.51 -1.25
CA SER A 248 -1.82 0.94 -0.26
C SER A 248 -3.26 0.96 -0.77
N LEU A 249 -3.71 2.12 -1.29
CA LEU A 249 -5.04 2.28 -1.87
C LEU A 249 -5.22 1.45 -3.16
N GLY A 250 -4.18 1.33 -3.98
CA GLY A 250 -4.13 0.47 -5.15
C GLY A 250 -4.30 -1.00 -4.77
N LYS A 251 -3.64 -1.45 -3.70
CA LYS A 251 -3.81 -2.82 -3.19
C LYS A 251 -5.23 -3.06 -2.70
N THR A 252 -5.81 -2.12 -1.95
CA THR A 252 -7.21 -2.19 -1.50
C THR A 252 -8.18 -2.33 -2.68
N TYR A 253 -7.99 -1.53 -3.73
CA TYR A 253 -8.80 -1.63 -4.95
C TYR A 253 -8.64 -2.99 -5.65
N TYR A 254 -7.40 -3.45 -5.82
CA TYR A 254 -7.10 -4.74 -6.46
C TYR A 254 -7.69 -5.93 -5.70
N VAL A 255 -7.56 -5.97 -4.37
CA VAL A 255 -8.12 -7.04 -3.54
C VAL A 255 -9.65 -7.09 -3.64
N LYS A 256 -10.30 -5.94 -3.76
CA LYS A 256 -11.76 -5.87 -3.90
C LYS A 256 -12.23 -6.34 -5.28
N MET A 257 -11.65 -5.79 -6.35
CA MET A 257 -12.18 -5.97 -7.70
C MET A 257 -11.67 -7.24 -8.38
N LYS A 258 -10.43 -7.65 -8.07
CA LYS A 258 -9.79 -8.89 -8.55
C LYS A 258 -9.76 -9.06 -10.07
N ASP A 259 -9.79 -7.95 -10.79
CA ASP A 259 -9.73 -7.91 -12.25
C ASP A 259 -8.36 -7.43 -12.75
N GLU A 260 -8.14 -7.54 -14.05
CA GLU A 260 -6.88 -7.16 -14.68
C GLU A 260 -6.57 -5.66 -14.57
N TYR A 261 -7.59 -4.81 -14.69
CA TYR A 261 -7.41 -3.37 -14.68
C TYR A 261 -7.05 -2.85 -13.28
N SER A 262 -7.70 -3.36 -12.24
CA SER A 262 -7.33 -3.03 -10.86
C SER A 262 -5.92 -3.49 -10.50
N ARG A 263 -5.47 -4.64 -11.03
CA ARG A 263 -4.06 -5.09 -10.92
C ARG A 263 -3.10 -4.15 -11.64
N TYR A 264 -3.45 -3.71 -12.85
CA TYR A 264 -2.65 -2.75 -13.62
C TYR A 264 -2.47 -1.43 -12.86
N LEU A 265 -3.53 -0.87 -12.28
CA LEU A 265 -3.44 0.34 -11.46
C LEU A 265 -2.58 0.11 -10.22
N TYR A 266 -2.72 -1.04 -9.54
CA TYR A 266 -1.90 -1.37 -8.37
C TYR A 266 -0.40 -1.44 -8.71
N LEU A 267 -0.03 -2.08 -9.82
CA LEU A 267 1.35 -2.16 -10.27
C LEU A 267 1.94 -0.77 -10.58
N LEU A 268 1.19 0.09 -11.26
CA LEU A 268 1.64 1.48 -11.48
C LEU A 268 1.79 2.25 -10.17
N SER A 269 0.87 2.09 -9.22
CA SER A 269 0.99 2.69 -7.89
C SER A 269 2.23 2.21 -7.14
N LEU A 270 2.57 0.91 -7.21
CA LEU A 270 3.82 0.39 -6.64
C LEU A 270 5.06 1.05 -7.28
N ILE A 271 5.07 1.18 -8.61
CA ILE A 271 6.19 1.77 -9.35
C ILE A 271 6.39 3.24 -8.97
N PHE A 272 5.32 4.04 -8.93
CA PHE A 272 5.43 5.46 -8.57
C PHE A 272 5.75 5.69 -7.09
N ASP A 273 5.44 4.72 -6.22
CA ASP A 273 5.88 4.69 -4.82
C ASP A 273 7.30 4.11 -4.65
N SER A 274 8.03 3.87 -5.76
CA SER A 274 9.39 3.29 -5.78
C SER A 274 9.51 1.89 -5.17
N ASN A 275 8.43 1.11 -5.20
CA ASN A 275 8.36 -0.24 -4.68
C ASN A 275 8.52 -1.29 -5.80
N PHE A 276 9.68 -1.23 -6.48
CA PHE A 276 9.93 -1.98 -7.71
C PHE A 276 9.98 -3.50 -7.52
N GLU A 277 10.52 -3.96 -6.39
CA GLU A 277 10.61 -5.40 -6.10
C GLU A 277 9.24 -6.04 -5.99
N MET A 278 8.31 -5.40 -5.26
CA MET A 278 6.93 -5.87 -5.20
C MET A 278 6.25 -5.76 -6.57
N ALA A 279 6.49 -4.69 -7.32
CA ALA A 279 5.91 -4.52 -8.66
C ALA A 279 6.37 -5.64 -9.62
N LYS A 280 7.67 -5.99 -9.62
CA LYS A 280 8.21 -7.09 -10.44
C LYS A 280 7.66 -8.44 -10.02
N LYS A 281 7.62 -8.71 -8.72
CA LYS A 281 7.06 -9.95 -8.17
C LYS A 281 5.59 -10.11 -8.55
N GLU A 282 4.80 -9.05 -8.36
CA GLU A 282 3.39 -9.06 -8.74
C GLU A 282 3.23 -9.16 -10.26
N LEU A 283 4.02 -8.46 -11.08
CA LEU A 283 3.99 -8.59 -12.54
C LEU A 283 4.24 -10.04 -13.01
N ALA A 284 5.21 -10.72 -12.39
CA ALA A 284 5.57 -12.10 -12.71
C ALA A 284 4.54 -13.14 -12.22
N SER A 285 3.65 -12.79 -11.28
CA SER A 285 2.71 -13.73 -10.67
C SER A 285 1.66 -14.28 -11.65
N ARG A 286 1.27 -13.46 -12.64
CA ARG A 286 0.26 -13.80 -13.65
C ARG A 286 0.46 -12.96 -14.92
N LYS A 287 0.23 -13.55 -16.08
CA LYS A 287 0.25 -12.83 -17.37
C LYS A 287 -0.95 -11.88 -17.50
N PHE A 288 -0.73 -10.71 -18.10
CA PHE A 288 -1.82 -9.85 -18.56
C PHE A 288 -2.42 -10.40 -19.86
N GLU A 289 -3.74 -10.49 -19.92
CA GLU A 289 -4.51 -10.68 -21.14
C GLU A 289 -4.31 -9.50 -22.09
N ARG A 290 -4.30 -8.27 -21.54
CA ARG A 290 -4.01 -7.03 -22.25
C ARG A 290 -2.51 -6.73 -22.34
N ALA A 291 -1.93 -7.01 -23.51
CA ALA A 291 -0.50 -6.80 -23.76
C ALA A 291 -0.05 -5.33 -23.62
N ASP A 292 -0.93 -4.36 -23.83
CA ASP A 292 -0.64 -2.94 -23.66
C ASP A 292 -0.36 -2.56 -22.20
N TYR A 293 -1.07 -3.18 -21.25
CA TYR A 293 -0.84 -3.00 -19.81
C TYR A 293 0.54 -3.52 -19.42
N GLU A 294 0.86 -4.75 -19.81
CA GLU A 294 2.15 -5.38 -19.51
C GLU A 294 3.31 -4.55 -20.07
N ARG A 295 3.20 -4.13 -21.34
CA ARG A 295 4.22 -3.31 -22.00
C ARG A 295 4.42 -1.99 -21.26
N LYS A 296 3.34 -1.30 -20.88
CA LYS A 296 3.43 -0.03 -20.17
C LYS A 296 4.08 -0.19 -18.80
N ILE A 297 3.71 -1.22 -18.04
CA ILE A 297 4.32 -1.51 -16.73
C ILE A 297 5.83 -1.74 -16.87
N LYS A 298 6.25 -2.59 -17.82
CA LYS A 298 7.68 -2.86 -18.07
C LYS A 298 8.46 -1.59 -18.42
N LEU A 299 7.91 -0.76 -19.32
CA LEU A 299 8.51 0.52 -19.67
C LEU A 299 8.65 1.46 -18.47
N GLU A 300 7.63 1.55 -17.61
CA GLU A 300 7.69 2.40 -16.41
C GLU A 300 8.71 1.88 -15.38
N ILE A 301 8.84 0.55 -15.21
CA ILE A 301 9.89 -0.06 -14.37
C ILE A 301 11.27 0.31 -14.92
N GLU A 302 11.53 0.05 -16.20
CA GLU A 302 12.83 0.32 -16.83
C GLU A 302 13.22 1.80 -16.73
N GLN A 303 12.27 2.72 -17.00
CA GLN A 303 12.49 4.16 -16.87
C GLN A 303 12.86 4.55 -15.44
N LYS A 304 12.12 4.06 -14.45
CA LYS A 304 12.36 4.41 -13.04
C LYS A 304 13.65 3.83 -12.49
N GLU A 305 14.00 2.60 -12.87
CA GLU A 305 15.28 2.02 -12.51
C GLU A 305 16.45 2.79 -13.11
N PHE A 306 16.33 3.20 -14.37
CA PHE A 306 17.33 4.06 -15.01
C PHE A 306 17.48 5.40 -14.29
N GLU A 307 16.36 6.08 -13.97
CA GLU A 307 16.36 7.32 -13.19
C GLU A 307 17.04 7.15 -11.83
N GLU A 308 16.75 6.06 -11.12
CA GLU A 308 17.33 5.80 -9.80
C GLU A 308 18.83 5.49 -9.88
N GLN A 309 19.26 4.70 -10.87
CA GLN A 309 20.67 4.44 -11.12
C GLN A 309 21.44 5.73 -11.41
N GLU A 310 20.89 6.61 -12.26
CA GLU A 310 21.48 7.91 -12.56
C GLU A 310 21.52 8.82 -11.33
N ARG A 311 20.47 8.82 -10.49
CA ARG A 311 20.48 9.54 -9.21
C ARG A 311 21.60 9.04 -8.29
N ARG A 312 21.73 7.72 -8.11
CA ARG A 312 22.79 7.10 -7.30
C ARG A 312 24.19 7.45 -7.83
N LYS A 313 24.40 7.45 -9.15
CA LYS A 313 25.66 7.89 -9.77
C LYS A 313 25.95 9.36 -9.49
N ARG A 314 24.94 10.25 -9.59
CA ARG A 314 25.09 11.69 -9.30
C ARG A 314 25.41 11.94 -7.83
N GLU A 315 24.77 11.22 -6.91
CA GLU A 315 25.05 11.30 -5.47
C GLU A 315 26.47 10.85 -5.15
N ARG A 316 26.91 9.71 -5.68
CA ARG A 316 28.31 9.25 -5.56
C ARG A 316 29.29 10.30 -6.06
N ARG A 317 29.05 10.89 -7.25
CA ARG A 317 29.90 11.97 -7.80
C ARG A 317 29.93 13.21 -6.90
N ARG A 318 28.80 13.58 -6.28
CA ARG A 318 28.74 14.69 -5.32
C ARG A 318 29.52 14.38 -4.05
N GLY A 319 29.41 13.15 -3.54
CA GLY A 319 30.21 12.64 -2.41
C GLY A 319 31.71 12.76 -2.68
N TYR A 320 32.18 12.19 -3.79
CA TYR A 320 33.59 12.29 -4.21
C TYR A 320 34.08 13.75 -4.31
N ARG A 321 33.25 14.66 -4.87
CA ARG A 321 33.61 16.08 -4.99
C ARG A 321 33.67 16.79 -3.63
N GLN A 322 32.84 16.41 -2.67
CA GLN A 322 32.89 16.95 -1.31
C GLN A 322 34.11 16.41 -0.56
N GLU A 323 34.39 15.11 -0.66
CA GLU A 323 35.58 14.48 -0.08
C GLU A 323 36.88 15.12 -0.59
N GLN A 324 36.99 15.41 -1.89
CA GLN A 324 38.16 16.09 -2.47
C GLN A 324 38.34 17.55 -2.00
N ARG A 325 37.27 18.24 -1.56
CA ARG A 325 37.36 19.62 -1.06
C ARG A 325 37.90 19.72 0.36
N VAL A 326 37.78 18.66 1.16
CA VAL A 326 38.17 18.67 2.58
C VAL A 326 39.70 18.80 2.78
N PRO A 327 40.57 18.07 2.05
CA PRO A 327 42.02 18.25 2.14
C PRO A 327 42.48 19.65 1.72
N GLN A 328 41.87 20.20 0.66
CA GLN A 328 42.24 21.50 0.10
C GLN A 328 41.92 22.65 1.07
N GLN A 329 40.79 22.58 1.79
CA GLN A 329 40.44 23.56 2.83
C GLN A 329 41.33 23.46 4.07
N GLN A 330 41.79 22.25 4.44
CA GLN A 330 42.74 22.10 5.56
C GLN A 330 44.13 22.63 5.21
N GLN A 331 44.59 22.43 3.97
CA GLN A 331 45.85 22.97 3.49
C GLN A 331 45.81 24.51 3.39
N THR A 332 44.75 25.11 2.83
CA THR A 332 44.63 26.59 2.78
C THR A 332 44.51 27.24 4.16
N ARG A 333 43.94 26.54 5.16
CA ARG A 333 43.93 27.01 6.56
C ARG A 333 45.31 26.99 7.21
N LYS A 334 46.18 26.04 6.81
CA LYS A 334 47.55 25.93 7.33
C LYS A 334 48.52 26.87 6.62
N ALA A 335 48.27 27.20 5.35
CA ALA A 335 49.07 28.14 4.59
C ALA A 335 49.13 29.52 5.27
N GLY A 336 50.33 30.08 5.42
CA GLY A 336 50.60 31.34 6.13
C GLY A 336 50.50 31.26 7.66
N SER A 337 50.14 30.10 8.22
CA SER A 337 50.07 29.89 9.67
C SER A 337 51.29 29.15 10.18
N ASP A 338 51.67 29.38 11.44
CA ASP A 338 52.75 28.64 12.10
C ASP A 338 52.22 27.33 12.71
N PHE A 339 51.69 26.43 11.88
CA PHE A 339 50.89 25.27 12.32
C PHE A 339 51.67 24.23 13.14
N LEU A 340 53.01 24.19 13.07
CA LEU A 340 53.89 23.40 13.95
C LEU A 340 54.66 24.26 14.97
N GLY A 341 54.46 25.58 14.95
CA GLY A 341 55.06 26.52 15.91
C GLY A 341 56.54 26.82 15.68
N TYR A 342 57.10 26.55 14.50
CA TYR A 342 58.53 26.75 14.21
C TYR A 342 58.96 28.21 14.29
N TYR A 343 58.17 29.14 13.75
CA TYR A 343 58.48 30.58 13.86
C TYR A 343 58.36 31.07 15.29
N LYS A 344 57.30 30.65 16.00
CA LYS A 344 57.04 30.99 17.40
C LYS A 344 58.16 30.51 18.32
N ARG A 345 58.69 29.30 18.10
CA ARG A 345 59.83 28.74 18.87
C ARG A 345 61.11 29.54 18.70
N LEU A 346 61.35 30.09 17.50
CA LEU A 346 62.49 30.97 17.23
C LEU A 346 62.21 32.43 17.60
N GLY A 347 60.99 32.78 18.01
CA GLY A 347 60.58 34.15 18.31
C GLY A 347 60.55 35.05 17.08
N LEU A 348 60.27 34.47 15.91
CA LEU A 348 60.29 35.14 14.62
C LEU A 348 58.90 35.23 14.00
N THR A 349 58.76 36.11 13.01
CA THR A 349 57.57 36.15 12.14
C THR A 349 57.87 35.39 10.83
N PRO A 350 56.84 34.93 10.08
CA PRO A 350 57.04 34.23 8.81
C PRO A 350 57.85 35.01 7.75
N LYS A 351 57.90 36.34 7.89
CA LYS A 351 58.69 37.24 7.03
C LYS A 351 60.20 37.24 7.33
N ALA A 352 60.67 36.50 8.34
CA ALA A 352 62.07 36.47 8.71
C ALA A 352 62.95 35.91 7.58
N SER A 353 64.11 36.55 7.35
CA SER A 353 65.08 36.09 6.36
C SER A 353 65.84 34.86 6.87
N PRO A 354 66.46 34.04 6.00
CA PRO A 354 67.30 32.92 6.42
C PRO A 354 68.44 33.33 7.36
N LYS A 355 68.95 34.56 7.24
CA LYS A 355 69.96 35.12 8.12
C LYS A 355 69.39 35.39 9.53
N ASP A 356 68.16 35.88 9.61
CA ASP A 356 67.48 36.15 10.89
C ASP A 356 67.12 34.85 11.62
N ILE A 357 66.70 33.82 10.88
CA ILE A 357 66.41 32.47 11.40
C ILE A 357 67.65 31.86 12.06
N ARG A 358 68.80 31.89 11.38
CA ARG A 358 70.08 31.41 11.93
C ARG A 358 70.53 32.25 13.14
N LYS A 359 70.38 33.57 13.08
CA LYS A 359 70.76 34.49 14.17
C LYS A 359 69.90 34.27 15.42
N ALA A 360 68.60 34.08 15.27
CA ALA A 360 67.68 33.81 16.38
C ALA A 360 67.98 32.47 17.06
N TYR A 361 68.20 31.42 16.26
CA TYR A 361 68.62 30.11 16.77
C TYR A 361 69.91 30.21 17.58
N LEU A 362 70.96 30.84 17.02
CA LEU A 362 72.25 31.00 17.71
C LEU A 362 72.10 31.80 19.01
N LYS A 363 71.24 32.82 19.04
CA LYS A 363 70.95 33.61 20.24
C LYS A 363 70.27 32.78 21.34
N ILE A 364 69.31 31.92 20.99
CA ILE A 364 68.61 31.05 21.94
C ILE A 364 69.56 29.97 22.48
N VAL A 365 70.39 29.36 21.62
CA VAL A 365 71.37 28.35 22.02
C VAL A 365 72.49 28.96 22.88
N ALA A 366 72.98 30.15 22.53
CA ALA A 366 74.01 30.84 23.31
C ALA A 366 73.50 31.27 24.69
N LYS A 367 72.26 31.75 24.81
CA LYS A 367 71.66 32.15 26.08
C LYS A 367 71.53 30.99 27.07
N ASN A 368 71.26 29.79 26.55
CA ASN A 368 71.06 28.59 27.36
C ASN A 368 72.35 27.76 27.58
N LYS A 369 73.42 28.01 26.79
CA LYS A 369 74.77 27.44 27.01
C LYS A 369 75.58 28.12 28.13
N VAL A 370 75.04 29.12 28.82
CA VAL A 370 75.75 29.81 29.93
C VAL A 370 75.48 29.10 31.28
N ASN A 371 76.26 28.05 31.53
CA ASN A 371 76.83 27.60 32.81
C ASN A 371 76.04 27.60 34.15
N LYS A 372 74.71 27.61 34.20
CA LYS A 372 73.95 27.29 35.44
C LYS A 372 72.61 26.60 35.15
N MET A 373 72.64 25.28 34.87
CA MET A 373 71.43 24.46 34.77
C MET A 373 71.54 23.20 35.62
N ASN A 374 70.52 22.94 36.45
CA ASN A 374 70.38 21.70 37.23
C ASN A 374 69.95 20.54 36.31
N GLU A 375 70.05 19.28 36.75
CA GLU A 375 69.76 18.10 35.90
C GLU A 375 68.37 18.11 35.25
N LYS A 376 67.35 18.59 35.97
CA LYS A 376 65.98 18.75 35.42
C LYS A 376 65.95 19.78 34.27
N GLN A 377 66.64 20.91 34.45
CA GLN A 377 66.72 21.97 33.43
C GLN A 377 67.53 21.54 32.21
N LYS A 378 68.55 20.69 32.40
CA LYS A 378 69.29 20.08 31.28
C LYS A 378 68.40 19.19 30.43
N LYS A 379 67.59 18.32 31.04
CA LYS A 379 66.64 17.47 30.31
C LYS A 379 65.57 18.29 29.57
N GLU A 380 65.03 19.32 30.21
CA GLU A 380 64.08 20.25 29.58
C GLU A 380 64.72 21.02 28.41
N TRP A 381 65.96 21.45 28.59
CA TRP A 381 66.72 22.14 27.54
C TRP A 381 67.06 21.23 26.36
N GLU A 382 67.44 19.97 26.60
CA GLU A 382 67.68 18.98 25.55
C GLU A 382 66.42 18.75 24.69
N GLN A 383 65.25 18.63 25.34
CA GLN A 383 63.98 18.47 24.64
C GLN A 383 63.60 19.70 23.81
N GLU A 384 63.82 20.92 24.32
CA GLU A 384 63.58 22.14 23.54
C GLU A 384 64.63 22.37 22.45
N LEU A 385 65.88 21.97 22.68
CA LEU A 385 66.95 22.03 21.69
C LEU A 385 66.65 21.14 20.49
N ILE A 386 66.13 19.93 20.70
CA ILE A 386 65.66 19.05 19.62
C ILE A 386 64.59 19.75 18.76
N LYS A 387 63.61 20.41 19.40
CA LYS A 387 62.54 21.14 18.70
C LYS A 387 63.06 22.40 17.98
N LEU A 388 64.05 23.09 18.54
CA LEU A 388 64.72 24.25 17.94
C LEU A 388 65.57 23.86 16.73
N ASN A 389 66.29 22.74 16.82
CA ASN A 389 67.05 22.16 15.70
C ASN A 389 66.11 21.83 14.55
N LYS A 390 64.97 21.20 14.86
CA LYS A 390 63.92 20.89 13.88
C LYS A 390 63.34 22.15 13.22
N ALA A 391 63.03 23.18 14.01
CA ALA A 391 62.58 24.47 13.48
C ALA A 391 63.64 25.13 12.59
N LEU A 392 64.92 25.07 12.97
CA LEU A 392 66.03 25.60 12.17
C LEU A 392 66.18 24.82 10.85
N GLU A 393 66.16 23.50 10.89
CA GLU A 393 66.30 22.62 9.73
C GLU A 393 65.24 22.93 8.66
N ILE A 394 63.98 23.03 9.08
CA ILE A 394 62.85 23.31 8.20
C ILE A 394 62.88 24.74 7.67
N LEU A 395 63.07 25.73 8.55
CA LEU A 395 62.96 27.14 8.16
C LEU A 395 64.23 27.70 7.47
N SER A 396 65.39 27.07 7.65
CA SER A 396 66.65 27.55 7.05
C SER A 396 66.85 27.10 5.60
N ASN A 397 66.18 26.02 5.17
CA ASN A 397 66.16 25.58 3.78
C ASN A 397 65.02 26.31 3.04
N LYS A 398 65.35 26.99 1.94
CA LYS A 398 64.38 27.77 1.15
C LYS A 398 63.17 26.93 0.70
N LYS A 399 63.41 25.69 0.25
CA LYS A 399 62.37 24.79 -0.28
C LYS A 399 61.46 24.27 0.84
N ASN A 400 62.04 23.88 1.99
CA ASN A 400 61.28 23.39 3.13
C ASN A 400 60.49 24.52 3.80
N LYS A 401 61.09 25.71 3.89
CA LYS A 401 60.41 26.92 4.37
C LYS A 401 59.22 27.26 3.47
N GLU A 402 59.39 27.22 2.16
CA GLU A 402 58.30 27.48 1.20
C GLU A 402 57.17 26.45 1.29
N MET A 403 57.49 25.17 1.47
CA MET A 403 56.48 24.13 1.74
C MET A 403 55.73 24.37 3.05
N TYR A 404 56.46 24.67 4.13
CA TYR A 404 55.89 24.98 5.44
C TYR A 404 55.01 26.23 5.41
N ASP A 405 55.45 27.30 4.75
CA ASP A 405 54.69 28.53 4.57
C ASP A 405 53.41 28.30 3.74
N ASN A 406 53.41 27.30 2.85
CA ASN A 406 52.23 26.86 2.11
C ASN A 406 51.35 25.84 2.86
N GLY A 407 51.63 25.58 4.14
CA GLY A 407 50.82 24.69 4.98
C GLY A 407 51.09 23.19 4.78
N ILE A 408 52.19 22.85 4.11
CA ILE A 408 52.65 21.48 3.86
C ILE A 408 53.78 21.16 4.83
N ASP A 409 53.69 20.04 5.56
CA ASP A 409 54.77 19.55 6.41
C ASP A 409 55.88 18.95 5.54
N PRO A 410 57.11 19.51 5.52
CA PRO A 410 58.18 19.04 4.63
C PRO A 410 58.72 17.66 4.99
N GLU A 411 58.54 17.19 6.22
CA GLU A 411 58.97 15.85 6.65
C GLU A 411 57.92 14.77 6.39
N ASN A 412 56.65 15.17 6.33
CA ASN A 412 55.54 14.30 6.00
C ASN A 412 54.72 14.93 4.86
N PRO A 413 55.29 15.05 3.65
CA PRO A 413 54.55 15.55 2.52
C PRO A 413 53.45 14.53 2.20
N GLN A 414 52.20 14.84 2.57
CA GLN A 414 51.07 14.02 2.12
C GLN A 414 51.06 14.00 0.58
N PRO A 415 50.88 12.82 -0.04
CA PRO A 415 50.93 12.69 -1.49
C PRO A 415 49.90 13.63 -2.13
N GLN A 416 50.41 14.54 -2.94
CA GLN A 416 49.62 15.42 -3.77
C GLN A 416 49.00 14.54 -4.86
N TYR A 417 47.73 14.16 -4.69
CA TYR A 417 46.96 13.62 -5.81
C TYR A 417 46.66 14.76 -6.76
N ASP A 418 47.59 15.01 -7.67
CA ASP A 418 47.46 16.00 -8.72
C ASP A 418 46.58 15.45 -9.85
N PHE A 419 45.51 16.16 -10.16
CA PHE A 419 44.63 15.86 -11.28
C PHE A 419 44.79 16.97 -12.31
N GLY A 420 45.72 16.79 -13.26
CA GLY A 420 45.79 17.63 -14.45
C GLY A 420 47.16 17.76 -15.09
N GLY A 421 47.44 16.92 -16.10
CA GLY A 421 48.27 17.28 -17.25
C GLY A 421 49.74 17.69 -17.01
N GLY A 422 50.64 16.71 -17.18
CA GLY A 422 51.99 16.92 -17.71
C GLY A 422 52.88 17.92 -16.97
N HIS A 423 53.74 17.42 -16.08
CA HIS A 423 55.20 17.59 -16.04
C HIS A 423 55.68 17.00 -14.71
N GLY A 424 56.38 15.86 -14.79
CA GLY A 424 56.87 15.16 -13.62
C GLY A 424 57.89 15.98 -12.84
N PHE A 425 57.56 16.37 -11.61
CA PHE A 425 58.56 16.75 -10.62
C PHE A 425 58.97 15.50 -9.84
N ASN A 426 60.05 14.89 -10.31
CA ASN A 426 60.73 13.80 -9.61
C ASN A 426 61.38 14.35 -8.32
N PHE A 427 60.88 13.92 -7.16
CA PHE A 427 61.45 14.27 -5.85
C PHE A 427 62.43 13.18 -5.41
N GLN A 428 63.55 13.07 -6.14
CA GLN A 428 64.67 12.20 -5.78
C GLN A 428 65.83 13.10 -5.36
N GLY A 429 66.02 13.27 -4.05
CA GLY A 429 67.11 14.13 -3.55
C GLY A 429 67.13 14.42 -2.06
N PHE A 430 66.44 13.62 -1.24
CA PHE A 430 66.38 13.89 0.21
C PHE A 430 67.39 13.09 1.06
N ASP A 431 68.07 12.09 0.50
CA ASP A 431 69.08 11.31 1.24
C ASP A 431 70.47 11.95 1.28
N GLY A 432 70.73 13.00 0.49
CA GLY A 432 72.07 13.60 0.37
C GLY A 432 72.40 14.72 1.36
N ALA A 433 71.40 15.36 1.97
CA ALA A 433 71.61 16.56 2.78
C ALA A 433 71.97 16.29 4.25
N PHE A 434 71.77 15.05 4.72
CA PHE A 434 72.05 14.64 6.09
C PHE A 434 73.53 14.28 6.33
N ALA A 435 74.23 13.83 5.29
CA ALA A 435 75.62 13.37 5.38
C ALA A 435 76.66 14.52 5.38
N ASP A 436 76.35 15.65 4.74
CA ASP A 436 77.32 16.74 4.54
C ASP A 436 77.40 17.74 5.71
N PHE A 437 76.46 17.69 6.66
CA PHE A 437 76.48 18.57 7.85
C PHE A 437 77.16 17.94 9.07
N PHE A 438 77.26 16.61 9.13
CA PHE A 438 78.02 15.89 10.16
C PHE A 438 79.30 15.29 9.54
N GLY A 439 80.33 16.11 9.43
CA GLY A 439 81.61 15.75 8.80
C GLY A 439 82.29 14.49 9.36
N GLY A 440 82.44 13.51 8.46
CA GLY A 440 83.41 12.41 8.33
C GLY A 440 84.38 12.01 9.46
N ARG A 441 84.35 10.73 9.83
CA ARG A 441 85.46 9.75 9.75
C ARG A 441 85.05 8.41 10.38
N SER A 442 85.16 7.36 9.57
CA SER A 442 85.50 5.98 9.95
C SER A 442 84.76 5.33 11.13
N PHE A 443 83.74 4.53 10.83
CA PHE A 443 83.74 3.14 11.31
C PHE A 443 83.32 2.20 10.18
N ARG A 444 84.27 1.31 9.88
CA ARG A 444 84.25 0.24 8.89
C ARG A 444 83.87 -1.05 9.62
N GLY A 445 83.07 -1.88 8.95
CA GLY A 445 82.84 -3.29 9.30
C GLY A 445 81.49 -3.51 9.99
N GLY A 446 80.66 -4.47 9.59
CA GLY A 446 80.81 -5.52 8.61
C GLY A 446 79.55 -6.38 8.59
N ARG A 447 79.20 -6.86 7.39
CA ARG A 447 78.76 -8.24 7.07
C ARG A 447 77.62 -8.89 7.88
N GLY A 448 76.60 -9.31 7.10
CA GLY A 448 75.79 -10.53 7.30
C GLY A 448 74.64 -10.38 8.29
N ALA A 449 73.49 -11.03 8.16
CA ALA A 449 72.93 -11.92 7.17
C ALA A 449 71.43 -12.09 7.52
N GLN A 450 70.60 -12.31 6.51
CA GLN A 450 69.44 -13.23 6.46
C GLN A 450 68.54 -13.54 7.70
N PHE A 451 67.24 -13.40 7.40
CA PHE A 451 66.11 -14.36 7.58
C PHE A 451 65.23 -14.41 8.87
N VAL A 452 63.91 -14.30 8.60
CA VAL A 452 62.75 -15.18 8.97
C VAL A 452 62.13 -15.13 10.38
N PHE A 453 60.80 -14.93 10.36
CA PHE A 453 59.69 -15.36 11.25
C PHE A 453 59.97 -15.59 12.74
N LEU A 454 59.19 -15.01 13.66
CA LEU A 454 57.75 -15.21 13.88
C LEU A 454 57.11 -13.98 14.53
#